data_AF-A0A6I4QB38-F1
#
_entry.id   AF-A0A6I4QB38-F1
#
_cell.length_a   1.000
_cell.length_b   1.000
_cell.length_c   1.000
_cell.angle_alpha   90.00
_cell.angle_beta   90.00
_cell.angle_gamma   90.00
#
_symmetry.space_group_name_H-M   'P 1'
#
loop_
_entity.id
_entity.type
_entity.pdbx_description
1 polymer ?
#
loop_
_entity_poly.entity_id
_entity_poly.type
_entity_poly.pdbx_seq_one_letter_code
_entity_poly.pdbx_strand_id
1 'polypeptide(L)'
;MKILQLSVFVFFNLLLISCDNVKNSSQNVSSTDSKNIDLNDAQNSVIEPIKKALPIDIDELTTLVGISRDHDTINYTYSVKNTPEQALLLPSTIDTIRKKLLKAYCNNSDEMKELKKDFSDGVNYHYDINNQEIIIIELKSTDCKNN
;
A
#
# COMPACT_ATOMS: atom_id res chain seq x y z
N MET A 1 -52.60 13.15 4.52
CA MET A 1 -53.49 12.60 5.57
C MET A 1 -53.00 11.19 5.93
N LYS A 2 -52.82 10.93 7.23
CA LYS A 2 -52.76 9.62 7.92
C LYS A 2 -51.43 8.84 7.76
N ILE A 3 -50.53 8.85 8.76
CA ILE A 3 -50.48 8.01 9.98
C ILE A 3 -49.95 6.61 9.64
N LEU A 4 -48.64 6.37 9.84
CA LEU A 4 -48.04 5.74 11.03
C LEU A 4 -48.27 4.23 11.06
N GLN A 5 -47.21 3.44 10.87
CA GLN A 5 -47.02 2.19 11.61
C GLN A 5 -45.53 2.00 11.91
N LEU A 6 -45.23 2.12 13.20
CA LEU A 6 -43.98 1.80 13.86
C LEU A 6 -44.12 0.33 14.31
N SER A 7 -43.42 -0.61 13.67
CA SER A 7 -43.42 -2.02 14.12
C SER A 7 -42.10 -2.33 14.81
N VAL A 8 -42.08 -2.15 16.13
CA VAL A 8 -41.08 -2.70 17.03
C VAL A 8 -41.36 -4.19 17.17
N PHE A 9 -40.45 -5.05 16.72
CA PHE A 9 -40.44 -6.46 17.06
C PHE A 9 -39.30 -6.73 18.05
N VAL A 10 -39.66 -6.74 19.33
CA VAL A 10 -38.86 -7.34 20.40
C VAL A 10 -39.21 -8.83 20.41
N PHE A 11 -38.26 -9.68 20.02
CA PHE A 11 -38.29 -11.09 20.41
C PHE A 11 -37.16 -11.35 21.39
N PHE A 12 -37.54 -11.23 22.66
CA PHE A 12 -36.88 -11.83 23.79
C PHE A 12 -37.09 -13.34 23.68
N ASN A 13 -36.03 -14.13 23.54
CA ASN A 13 -36.00 -15.49 24.04
C ASN A 13 -34.60 -15.82 24.54
N LEU A 14 -34.52 -15.87 25.87
CA LEU A 14 -33.52 -16.59 26.63
C LEU A 14 -33.53 -18.07 26.22
N LEU A 15 -32.36 -18.59 25.87
CA LEU A 15 -31.99 -19.96 26.23
C LEU A 15 -30.63 -19.87 26.94
N LEU A 16 -30.73 -19.83 28.27
CA LEU A 16 -29.69 -20.33 29.17
C LEU A 16 -29.83 -21.86 29.24
N ILE A 17 -28.78 -22.52 29.76
CA ILE A 17 -28.56 -23.96 30.01
C ILE A 17 -27.69 -24.60 28.91
N SER A 18 -26.50 -25.16 29.15
CA SER A 18 -25.68 -25.32 30.35
C SER A 18 -24.25 -25.66 29.95
N CYS A 19 -23.31 -25.38 30.85
CA CYS A 19 -21.92 -25.80 30.83
C CYS A 19 -21.74 -27.32 30.75
N ASP A 20 -20.69 -27.78 30.07
CA ASP A 20 -19.95 -28.96 30.52
C ASP A 20 -18.44 -28.75 30.35
N ASN A 21 -17.68 -29.09 31.39
CA ASN A 21 -16.25 -28.85 31.53
C ASN A 21 -15.47 -30.06 31.02
N VAL A 22 -14.76 -29.98 29.90
CA VAL A 22 -13.68 -30.93 29.59
C VAL A 22 -12.53 -30.27 28.81
N LYS A 23 -11.37 -30.25 29.48
CA LYS A 23 -9.98 -30.13 29.00
C LYS A 23 -9.57 -28.89 28.18
N ASN A 24 -8.57 -28.20 28.74
CA ASN A 24 -7.51 -27.45 28.05
C ASN A 24 -7.43 -27.78 26.55
N SER A 25 -8.02 -26.91 25.75
CA SER A 25 -7.53 -26.67 24.40
C SER A 25 -6.92 -25.30 24.42
N SER A 26 -5.59 -25.27 24.44
CA SER A 26 -4.81 -24.09 24.09
C SER A 26 -5.48 -23.43 22.88
N GLN A 27 -6.01 -22.22 23.07
CA GLN A 27 -6.38 -21.36 21.96
C GLN A 27 -5.09 -21.10 21.17
N ASN A 28 -4.83 -21.95 20.18
CA ASN A 28 -4.06 -21.58 19.01
C ASN A 28 -4.93 -20.59 18.25
N VAL A 29 -4.97 -19.33 18.73
CA VAL A 29 -5.21 -18.22 17.83
C VAL A 29 -3.99 -18.25 16.91
N SER A 30 -4.24 -18.73 15.69
CA SER A 30 -3.27 -18.81 14.60
C SER A 30 -2.45 -17.52 14.56
N SER A 31 -1.18 -17.59 14.95
CA SER A 31 -0.26 -16.44 14.89
C SER A 31 -0.17 -15.84 13.49
N THR A 32 -0.53 -16.62 12.46
CA THR A 32 -0.60 -16.21 11.07
C THR A 32 -1.73 -15.22 10.81
N ASP A 33 -2.90 -15.39 11.42
CA ASP A 33 -4.07 -14.54 11.16
C ASP A 33 -3.88 -13.15 11.80
N SER A 34 -3.35 -13.10 13.03
CA SER A 34 -2.99 -11.83 13.68
C SER A 34 -1.89 -11.09 12.92
N LYS A 35 -0.82 -11.80 12.51
CA LYS A 35 0.30 -11.18 11.79
C LYS A 35 -0.13 -10.60 10.43
N ASN A 36 -1.06 -11.25 9.74
CA ASN A 36 -1.60 -10.75 8.47
C ASN A 36 -2.52 -9.54 8.66
N ILE A 37 -3.27 -9.48 9.76
CA ILE A 37 -4.08 -8.30 10.10
C ILE A 37 -3.18 -7.11 10.43
N ASP A 38 -2.16 -7.33 11.28
CA ASP A 38 -1.23 -6.29 11.71
C ASP A 38 -0.44 -5.69 10.52
N LEU A 39 0.01 -6.54 9.58
CA LEU A 39 0.71 -6.10 8.37
C LEU A 39 -0.22 -5.30 7.43
N ASN A 40 -1.47 -5.75 7.26
CA ASN A 40 -2.45 -5.03 6.46
C ASN A 40 -2.71 -3.62 7.01
N ASP A 41 -2.84 -3.50 8.33
CA ASP A 41 -3.06 -2.20 8.99
C ASP A 41 -1.84 -1.29 8.87
N ALA A 42 -0.62 -1.84 9.02
CA ALA A 42 0.63 -1.10 8.82
C ALA A 42 0.74 -0.56 7.39
N GLN A 43 0.56 -1.41 6.38
CA GLN A 43 0.58 -0.99 4.97
C GLN A 43 -0.52 0.04 4.65
N ASN A 44 -1.73 -0.13 5.19
CA ASN A 44 -2.82 0.84 5.02
C ASN A 44 -2.51 2.20 5.66
N SER A 45 -1.79 2.21 6.78
CA SER A 45 -1.36 3.45 7.45
C SER A 45 -0.41 4.29 6.60
N VAL A 46 0.33 3.66 5.69
CA VAL A 46 1.20 4.34 4.71
C VAL A 46 0.39 4.82 3.50
N ILE A 47 -0.49 3.97 2.95
CA ILE A 47 -1.15 4.22 1.66
C ILE A 47 -2.29 5.23 1.75
N GLU A 48 -3.17 5.09 2.75
CA GLU A 48 -4.39 5.89 2.83
C GLU A 48 -4.15 7.40 2.99
N PRO A 49 -3.16 7.86 3.78
CA PRO A 49 -2.84 9.29 3.85
C PRO A 49 -2.37 9.85 2.50
N ILE A 50 -1.50 9.13 1.79
CA ILE A 50 -0.99 9.58 0.49
C ILE A 50 -2.12 9.60 -0.53
N LYS A 51 -2.95 8.56 -0.56
CA LYS A 51 -4.10 8.44 -1.46
C LYS A 51 -5.09 9.59 -1.30
N LYS A 52 -5.33 10.05 -0.06
CA LYS A 52 -6.19 11.22 0.22
C LYS A 52 -5.58 12.55 -0.21
N ALA A 53 -4.26 12.62 -0.37
CA ALA A 53 -3.54 13.80 -0.79
C ALA A 53 -3.35 13.88 -2.32
N LEU A 54 -3.70 12.84 -3.08
CA LEU A 54 -3.57 12.83 -4.53
C LEU A 54 -4.52 13.84 -5.21
N PRO A 55 -4.11 14.46 -6.33
CA PRO A 55 -2.77 14.37 -6.95
C PRO A 55 -1.72 15.23 -6.21
N ILE A 56 -0.45 14.79 -6.22
CA ILE A 56 0.67 15.52 -5.59
C ILE A 56 1.69 15.89 -6.67
N ASP A 57 1.93 17.19 -6.87
CA ASP A 57 2.99 17.66 -7.76
C ASP A 57 4.36 17.42 -7.10
N ILE A 58 5.21 16.65 -7.78
CA ILE A 58 6.57 16.31 -7.30
C ILE A 58 7.56 17.34 -7.83
N ASP A 59 7.42 17.68 -9.10
CA ASP A 59 8.17 18.72 -9.80
C ASP A 59 7.34 19.29 -10.96
N GLU A 60 7.94 20.17 -11.77
CA GLU A 60 7.27 20.84 -12.90
C GLU A 60 6.76 19.87 -13.99
N LEU A 61 7.31 18.66 -14.06
CA LEU A 61 7.02 17.69 -15.12
C LEU A 61 6.30 16.43 -14.59
N THR A 62 6.29 16.20 -13.29
CA THR A 62 5.87 14.93 -12.69
C THR A 62 4.86 15.14 -11.58
N THR A 63 3.70 14.50 -11.70
CA THR A 63 2.65 14.49 -10.68
C THR A 63 2.42 13.05 -10.22
N LEU A 64 2.46 12.76 -8.93
CA LEU A 64 1.98 11.49 -8.38
C LEU A 64 0.45 11.49 -8.45
N VAL A 65 -0.12 10.56 -9.21
CA VAL A 65 -1.56 10.47 -9.50
C VAL A 65 -2.20 9.21 -8.95
N GLY A 66 -1.39 8.23 -8.55
CA GLY A 66 -1.86 6.96 -8.01
C GLY A 66 -0.92 6.40 -6.96
N ILE A 67 -1.49 5.73 -5.98
CA ILE A 67 -0.77 4.86 -5.06
C ILE A 67 -1.64 3.64 -4.77
N SER A 68 -1.06 2.46 -4.83
CA SER A 68 -1.75 1.21 -4.55
C SER A 68 -0.80 0.21 -3.91
N ARG A 69 -1.37 -0.86 -3.38
CA ARG A 69 -0.64 -2.04 -2.92
C ARG A 69 -1.03 -3.22 -3.78
N ASP A 70 -0.03 -4.02 -4.10
CA ASP A 70 -0.22 -5.39 -4.56
C ASP A 70 0.63 -6.31 -3.68
N HIS A 71 -0.01 -7.14 -2.85
CA HIS A 71 0.65 -7.95 -1.82
C HIS A 71 1.61 -7.12 -0.95
N ASP A 72 2.89 -7.46 -0.89
CA ASP A 72 3.91 -6.74 -0.12
C ASP A 72 4.70 -5.75 -0.98
N THR A 73 4.12 -5.30 -2.10
CA THR A 73 4.68 -4.27 -2.98
C THR A 73 3.80 -3.02 -2.94
N ILE A 74 4.45 -1.86 -2.82
CA ILE A 74 3.80 -0.56 -2.99
C ILE A 74 4.05 -0.04 -4.41
N ASN A 75 2.98 0.35 -5.10
CA ASN A 75 3.02 0.85 -6.47
C ASN A 75 2.67 2.33 -6.47
N TYR A 76 3.58 3.16 -6.98
CA TYR A 76 3.37 4.59 -7.21
C TYR A 76 3.16 4.84 -8.69
N THR A 77 2.09 5.57 -9.06
CA THR A 77 1.80 5.94 -10.45
C THR A 77 2.03 7.44 -10.64
N TYR A 78 2.95 7.79 -11.53
CA TYR A 78 3.31 9.16 -11.87
C TYR A 78 2.82 9.50 -13.28
N SER A 79 2.17 10.65 -13.42
CA SER A 79 1.88 11.26 -14.71
C SER A 79 3.01 12.22 -15.08
N VAL A 80 3.64 11.98 -16.22
CA VAL A 80 4.69 12.83 -16.80
C VAL A 80 4.09 13.75 -17.85
N LYS A 81 4.36 15.04 -17.73
CA LYS A 81 3.88 16.10 -18.63
C LYS A 81 5.04 16.67 -19.45
N ASN A 82 4.73 17.24 -20.62
CA ASN A 82 5.66 17.99 -21.47
C ASN A 82 6.97 17.24 -21.81
N THR A 83 6.96 15.92 -21.74
CA THR A 83 8.10 15.04 -22.03
C THR A 83 7.66 14.06 -23.10
N PRO A 84 8.39 13.94 -24.22
CA PRO A 84 8.04 12.95 -25.23
C PRO A 84 8.45 11.54 -24.78
N GLU A 85 7.68 10.52 -25.14
CA GLU A 85 7.90 9.13 -24.70
C GLU A 85 9.33 8.65 -24.97
N GLN A 86 9.88 8.96 -26.14
CA GLN A 86 11.25 8.57 -26.50
C GLN A 86 12.32 9.12 -25.56
N ALA A 87 12.08 10.27 -24.89
CA ALA A 87 13.04 10.83 -23.94
C ALA A 87 13.06 10.04 -22.63
N LEU A 88 11.92 9.50 -22.21
CA LEU A 88 11.79 8.67 -21.02
C LEU A 88 12.36 7.27 -21.24
N LEU A 89 12.28 6.76 -22.48
CA LEU A 89 12.83 5.46 -22.91
C LEU A 89 14.35 5.47 -23.16
N LEU A 90 15.02 6.63 -23.09
CA LEU A 90 16.47 6.69 -23.21
C LEU A 90 17.12 5.92 -22.03
N PRO A 91 18.09 5.02 -22.29
CA PRO A 91 18.77 4.29 -21.22
C PRO A 91 19.38 5.20 -20.15
N SER A 92 19.97 6.33 -20.55
CA SER A 92 20.53 7.32 -19.64
C SER A 92 19.48 7.98 -18.74
N THR A 93 18.27 8.19 -19.25
CA THR A 93 17.14 8.73 -18.47
C THR A 93 16.69 7.69 -17.45
N ILE A 94 16.45 6.45 -17.87
CA ILE A 94 16.04 5.35 -16.99
C ILE A 94 17.09 5.13 -15.88
N ASP A 95 18.38 5.10 -16.23
CA ASP A 95 19.48 4.97 -15.27
C ASP A 95 19.50 6.13 -14.26
N THR A 96 19.26 7.35 -14.74
CA THR A 96 19.24 8.54 -13.88
C THR A 96 18.08 8.49 -12.88
N ILE A 97 16.88 8.12 -13.35
CA ILE A 97 15.71 7.98 -12.49
C ILE A 97 15.95 6.85 -11.49
N ARG A 98 16.35 5.67 -11.95
CA ARG A 98 16.64 4.51 -11.10
C ARG A 98 17.67 4.84 -10.03
N LYS A 99 18.77 5.53 -10.36
CA LYS A 99 19.80 5.94 -9.38
C LYS A 99 19.25 6.88 -8.31
N LYS A 100 18.42 7.85 -8.69
CA LYS A 100 17.78 8.78 -7.73
C LYS A 100 16.82 8.06 -6.80
N LEU A 101 15.95 7.22 -7.37
CA LEU A 101 14.99 6.42 -6.61
C LEU A 101 15.70 5.44 -5.67
N LEU A 102 16.71 4.72 -6.17
CA LEU A 102 17.50 3.79 -5.37
C LEU A 102 18.21 4.51 -4.21
N LYS A 103 18.79 5.69 -4.45
CA LYS A 103 19.41 6.49 -3.38
C LYS A 103 18.41 6.88 -2.29
N ALA A 104 17.20 7.29 -2.67
CA ALA A 104 16.14 7.63 -1.72
C ALA A 104 15.65 6.39 -0.96
N TYR A 105 15.33 5.32 -1.69
CA TYR A 105 14.87 4.05 -1.14
C TYR A 105 15.89 3.41 -0.21
N CYS A 106 17.19 3.48 -0.52
CA CYS A 106 18.24 2.87 0.30
C CYS A 106 18.71 3.74 1.47
N ASN A 107 18.04 4.86 1.77
CA ASN A 107 18.30 5.61 2.99
C ASN A 107 18.03 4.73 4.24
N ASN A 108 18.78 4.98 5.32
CA ASN A 108 18.71 4.32 6.62
C ASN A 108 17.85 5.08 7.65
N SER A 109 16.96 5.96 7.19
CA SER A 109 15.96 6.57 8.07
C SER A 109 15.01 5.51 8.62
N ASP A 110 14.41 5.77 9.78
CA ASP A 110 13.53 4.79 10.43
C ASP A 110 12.26 4.58 9.61
N GLU A 111 11.72 5.64 8.99
CA GLU A 111 10.57 5.54 8.09
C GLU A 111 10.86 4.63 6.90
N MET A 112 12.09 4.68 6.36
CA MET A 112 12.46 3.85 5.23
C MET A 112 12.74 2.40 5.63
N LYS A 113 13.19 2.14 6.86
CA LYS A 113 13.30 0.78 7.40
C LYS A 113 11.91 0.17 7.62
N GLU A 114 10.97 0.96 8.15
CA GLU A 114 9.58 0.55 8.33
C GLU A 114 8.91 0.29 6.99
N LEU A 115 9.07 1.19 6.01
CA LEU A 115 8.56 0.99 4.65
C LEU A 115 9.04 -0.35 4.05
N LYS A 116 10.34 -0.66 4.14
CA LYS A 116 10.91 -1.92 3.64
C LYS A 116 10.46 -3.15 4.41
N LYS A 117 10.10 -2.98 5.68
CA LYS A 117 9.59 -4.06 6.53
C LYS A 117 8.13 -4.35 6.19
N ASP A 118 7.34 -3.31 5.97
CA ASP A 118 5.91 -3.40 5.70
C ASP A 118 5.66 -3.79 4.23
N PHE A 119 6.55 -3.40 3.31
CA PHE A 119 6.51 -3.77 1.88
C PHE A 119 7.77 -4.55 1.50
N SER A 120 7.86 -5.81 1.94
CA SER A 120 9.06 -6.64 1.79
C SER A 120 9.39 -7.02 0.35
N ASP A 121 8.42 -7.02 -0.55
CA ASP A 121 8.63 -7.33 -1.97
C ASP A 121 9.17 -6.13 -2.75
N GLY A 122 9.01 -4.92 -2.20
CA GLY A 122 9.67 -3.70 -2.65
C GLY A 122 8.70 -2.60 -3.10
N VAL A 123 9.20 -1.78 -4.03
CA VAL A 123 8.51 -0.59 -4.52
C VAL A 123 8.57 -0.54 -6.04
N ASN A 124 7.44 -0.26 -6.68
CA ASN A 124 7.35 -0.01 -8.11
C ASN A 124 6.98 1.45 -8.38
N TYR A 125 7.67 2.05 -9.35
CA TYR A 125 7.41 3.40 -9.83
C TYR A 125 6.97 3.32 -11.30
N HIS A 126 5.68 3.51 -11.53
CA HIS A 126 5.06 3.51 -12.86
C HIS A 126 5.05 4.94 -13.40
N TYR A 127 5.57 5.14 -14.60
CA TYR A 127 5.58 6.46 -15.25
C TYR A 127 4.73 6.44 -16.52
N ASP A 128 3.67 7.23 -16.49
CA ASP A 128 2.67 7.31 -17.54
C ASP A 128 2.78 8.63 -18.31
N ILE A 129 2.64 8.56 -19.63
CA ILE A 129 2.43 9.72 -20.50
C ILE A 129 1.07 9.53 -21.16
N ASN A 130 0.19 10.53 -21.09
CA ASN A 130 -1.17 10.45 -21.66
C ASN A 130 -1.96 9.21 -21.21
N ASN A 131 -1.84 8.83 -19.92
CA ASN A 131 -2.48 7.64 -19.33
C ASN A 131 -2.02 6.29 -19.91
N GLN A 132 -0.88 6.27 -20.61
CA GLN A 132 -0.22 5.06 -21.05
C GLN A 132 1.08 4.89 -20.26
N GLU A 133 1.25 3.73 -19.65
CA GLU A 133 2.49 3.35 -18.97
C GLU A 133 3.63 3.24 -19.98
N ILE A 134 4.72 3.96 -19.72
CA ILE A 134 5.89 4.02 -20.59
C ILE A 134 7.06 3.23 -20.00
N ILE A 135 7.33 3.42 -18.72
CA ILE A 135 8.35 2.67 -17.97
C ILE A 135 7.86 2.30 -16.58
N ILE A 136 8.34 1.17 -16.07
CA ILE A 136 8.28 0.79 -14.65
C ILE A 136 9.70 0.69 -14.12
N ILE A 137 9.95 1.26 -12.94
CA ILE A 137 11.19 1.05 -12.19
C ILE A 137 10.85 0.28 -10.92
N GLU A 138 11.35 -0.96 -10.84
CA GLU A 138 11.19 -1.83 -9.68
C GLU A 138 12.44 -1.76 -8.79
N LEU A 139 12.25 -1.55 -7.48
CA LEU A 139 13.30 -1.55 -6.48
C LEU A 139 12.99 -2.53 -5.36
N LYS A 140 14.00 -3.33 -5.00
CA LYS A 140 13.91 -4.30 -3.89
C LYS A 140 14.92 -3.97 -2.81
N SER A 141 14.67 -4.41 -1.58
CA SER A 141 15.62 -4.22 -0.46
C SER A 141 17.00 -4.82 -0.76
N THR A 142 17.05 -5.86 -1.60
CA THR A 142 18.30 -6.47 -2.08
C THR A 142 19.11 -5.61 -3.05
N ASP A 143 18.53 -4.54 -3.60
CA ASP A 143 19.22 -3.60 -4.48
C ASP A 143 20.09 -2.61 -3.71
N CYS A 144 19.89 -2.49 -2.39
CA CYS A 144 20.65 -1.58 -1.51
C CYS A 144 22.05 -2.07 -1.14
N LYS A 145 22.68 -2.95 -1.95
CA LYS A 145 24.01 -3.50 -1.65
C LYS A 145 25.07 -2.39 -1.67
N ASN A 146 25.77 -2.26 -0.54
CA ASN A 146 26.98 -1.47 -0.29
C ASN A 146 27.09 -0.18 -1.11
N ASN A 147 26.37 0.87 -0.68
CA ASN A 147 26.86 2.23 -0.87
C ASN A 147 28.15 2.43 -0.06
#